data_AF-A0A1Q8RTE3-F1
#
_entry.id   AF-A0A1Q8RTE3-F1
#
_cell.length_a   1.000
_cell.length_b   1.000
_cell.length_c   1.000
_cell.angle_alpha   90.00
_cell.angle_beta   90.00
_cell.angle_gamma   90.00
#
_symmetry.space_group_name_H-M   'P 1'
#
loop_
_entity.id
_entity.type
_entity.pdbx_description
1 polymer ?
#
loop_
_entity_poly.entity_id
_entity_poly.type
_entity_poly.pdbx_seq_one_letter_code
_entity_poly.pdbx_strand_id
1 'polypeptide(L)'
;MKSYSALLAKSSDKDKLVKGIQDNINAGKKEISATEKAEASAKKNDEKGLKKNEKGINSALDEAIDDRKNNQKIAGNKDKTLTDGLGKVEKAQKGAKEAVKGLTGDPKKDSGSLNKLDQTFKKGKATNAQNLEEAKKNFH
;
A
#
# COMPACT_ATOMS: atom_id res chain seq x y z
N MET A 1 28.28 -30.56 24.06
CA MET A 1 27.67 -30.03 22.82
C MET A 1 26.36 -29.35 23.20
N LYS A 2 26.29 -28.01 23.15
CA LYS A 2 25.05 -27.26 23.39
C LYS A 2 24.22 -27.30 22.11
N SER A 3 23.12 -28.04 22.15
CA SER A 3 22.13 -28.11 21.08
C SER A 3 21.49 -26.73 20.89
N TYR A 4 21.92 -26.01 19.85
CA TYR A 4 21.20 -24.87 19.29
C TYR A 4 20.02 -25.41 18.47
N SER A 5 19.01 -25.95 19.16
CA SER A 5 17.70 -26.16 18.56
C SER A 5 17.04 -24.79 18.46
N ALA A 6 17.20 -24.16 17.31
CA ALA A 6 16.51 -22.96 16.90
C ALA A 6 15.01 -23.08 17.20
N LEU A 7 14.56 -22.41 18.26
CA LEU A 7 13.17 -22.03 18.43
C LEU A 7 12.84 -21.04 17.30
N LEU A 8 12.51 -21.57 16.13
CA LEU A 8 11.68 -20.86 15.16
C LEU A 8 10.32 -20.64 15.84
N ALA A 9 10.23 -19.60 16.66
CA ALA A 9 8.99 -19.18 17.28
C ALA A 9 7.97 -18.94 16.17
N LYS A 10 6.93 -19.78 16.09
CA LYS A 10 5.77 -19.52 15.25
C LYS A 10 5.17 -18.19 15.75
N SER A 11 5.44 -17.11 15.03
CA SER A 11 4.86 -15.79 15.28
C SER A 11 3.33 -15.92 15.28
N SER A 12 2.67 -15.27 16.26
CA SER A 12 1.22 -15.29 16.41
C SER A 12 0.54 -14.65 15.19
N ASP A 13 -0.74 -14.97 14.94
CA ASP A 13 -1.51 -14.31 13.88
C ASP A 13 -1.51 -12.78 14.05
N LYS A 14 -1.55 -12.31 15.31
CA LYS A 14 -1.42 -10.90 15.65
C LYS A 14 -0.10 -10.32 15.17
N ASP A 15 1.02 -10.95 15.47
CA ASP A 15 2.35 -10.45 15.05
C ASP A 15 2.49 -10.43 13.53
N LYS A 16 1.99 -11.46 12.84
CA LYS A 16 1.99 -11.52 11.37
C LYS A 16 1.14 -10.41 10.78
N LEU A 17 -0.03 -10.15 11.35
CA LEU A 17 -0.93 -9.11 10.90
C LEU A 17 -0.35 -7.71 11.15
N VAL A 18 0.19 -7.45 12.34
CA VAL A 18 0.86 -6.18 12.67
C VAL A 18 2.02 -5.93 11.71
N LYS A 19 2.85 -6.95 11.46
CA LYS A 19 3.93 -6.86 10.48
C LYS A 19 3.40 -6.61 9.07
N GLY A 20 2.42 -7.37 8.61
CA GLY A 20 1.87 -7.22 7.27
C GLY A 20 1.18 -5.87 7.05
N ILE A 21 0.54 -5.28 8.06
CA ILE A 21 0.01 -3.91 7.98
C ILE A 21 1.16 -2.89 7.92
N GLN A 22 2.23 -3.11 8.68
CA GLN A 22 3.42 -2.25 8.63
C GLN A 22 4.12 -2.30 7.26
N ASP A 23 4.19 -3.49 6.65
CA ASP A 23 4.68 -3.69 5.29
C ASP A 23 3.78 -2.95 4.29
N ASN A 24 2.45 -3.03 4.48
CA ASN A 24 1.51 -2.28 3.66
C ASN A 24 1.66 -0.75 3.75
N ILE A 25 1.98 -0.23 4.93
CA ILE A 25 2.33 1.19 5.13
C ILE A 25 3.61 1.55 4.38
N ASN A 26 4.59 0.65 4.34
CA ASN A 26 5.84 0.87 3.63
C ASN A 26 5.65 0.84 2.11
N ALA A 27 4.81 -0.07 1.59
CA ALA A 27 4.36 -0.04 0.20
C ALA A 27 3.66 1.29 -0.11
N GLY A 28 2.78 1.78 0.77
CA GLY A 28 2.16 3.10 0.63
C GLY A 28 3.15 4.27 0.58
N LYS A 29 4.29 4.20 1.27
CA LYS A 29 5.37 5.20 1.12
C LYS A 29 6.02 5.13 -0.26
N LYS A 30 6.17 3.93 -0.83
CA LYS A 30 6.69 3.74 -2.19
C LYS A 30 5.73 4.29 -3.23
N GLU A 31 4.42 4.04 -3.07
CA GLU A 31 3.36 4.60 -3.93
C GLU A 31 3.42 6.13 -3.98
N ILE A 32 3.46 6.77 -2.81
CA ILE A 32 3.59 8.24 -2.68
C ILE A 32 4.87 8.73 -3.35
N SER A 33 6.02 8.13 -3.03
CA SER A 33 7.31 8.56 -3.58
C SER A 33 7.38 8.41 -5.10
N ALA A 34 6.85 7.33 -5.66
CA ALA A 34 6.78 7.13 -7.10
C ALA A 34 5.85 8.17 -7.77
N THR A 35 4.73 8.49 -7.13
CA THR A 35 3.78 9.49 -7.63
C THR A 35 4.38 10.89 -7.61
N GLU A 36 5.00 11.30 -6.52
CA GLU A 36 5.68 12.61 -6.41
C GLU A 36 6.81 12.74 -7.46
N LYS A 37 7.53 11.65 -7.76
CA LYS A 37 8.52 11.63 -8.84
C LYS A 37 7.87 11.73 -10.22
N ALA A 38 6.74 11.05 -10.45
CA ALA A 38 5.97 11.17 -11.69
C ALA A 38 5.47 12.60 -11.91
N GLU A 39 4.91 13.23 -10.87
CA GLU A 39 4.50 14.63 -10.90
C GLU A 39 5.68 15.57 -11.20
N ALA A 40 6.85 15.32 -10.61
CA ALA A 40 8.05 16.09 -10.90
C ALA A 40 8.52 15.93 -12.34
N SER A 41 8.46 14.73 -12.91
CA SER A 41 8.75 14.49 -14.33
C SER A 41 7.72 15.17 -15.24
N ALA A 42 6.44 15.11 -14.90
CA ALA A 42 5.39 15.80 -15.65
C ALA A 42 5.61 17.32 -15.68
N LYS A 43 5.93 17.94 -14.53
CA LYS A 43 6.26 19.38 -14.45
C LYS A 43 7.47 19.77 -15.31
N LYS A 44 8.41 18.86 -15.52
CA LYS A 44 9.60 19.06 -16.36
C LYS A 44 9.39 18.68 -17.83
N ASN A 45 8.20 18.24 -18.22
CA ASN A 45 7.92 17.62 -19.53
C ASN A 45 8.87 16.44 -19.86
N ASP A 46 9.31 15.70 -18.84
CA ASP A 46 10.16 14.53 -18.99
C ASP A 46 9.31 13.26 -19.16
N GLU A 47 8.90 12.96 -20.40
CA GLU A 47 8.04 11.82 -20.73
C GLU A 47 8.70 10.46 -20.38
N LYS A 48 10.02 10.35 -20.57
CA LYS A 48 10.75 9.10 -20.27
C LYS A 48 10.78 8.85 -18.76
N GLY A 49 11.08 9.89 -17.98
CA GLY A 49 11.01 9.84 -16.53
C GLY A 49 9.59 9.58 -16.03
N LEU A 50 8.58 10.22 -16.63
CA LEU A 50 7.18 10.00 -16.30
C LEU A 50 6.80 8.52 -16.47
N LYS A 51 7.00 7.94 -17.65
CA LYS A 51 6.71 6.52 -17.92
C LYS A 51 7.44 5.56 -16.97
N LYS A 52 8.69 5.88 -16.61
CA LYS A 52 9.46 5.09 -15.63
C LYS A 52 8.82 5.17 -14.24
N ASN A 53 8.44 6.36 -13.80
CA ASN A 53 7.84 6.59 -12.50
C ASN A 53 6.43 5.99 -12.40
N GLU A 54 5.62 6.05 -13.46
CA GLU A 54 4.30 5.40 -13.54
C GLU A 54 4.39 3.88 -13.36
N LYS A 55 5.39 3.23 -13.98
CA LYS A 55 5.67 1.81 -13.71
C LYS A 55 6.01 1.57 -12.24
N GLY A 56 6.76 2.49 -11.62
CA GLY A 56 7.04 2.46 -10.19
C GLY A 56 5.79 2.56 -9.32
N ILE A 57 4.82 3.40 -9.70
CA ILE A 57 3.51 3.48 -9.04
C ILE A 57 2.78 2.15 -9.14
N ASN A 58 2.71 1.56 -10.34
CA ASN A 58 2.02 0.27 -10.53
C ASN A 58 2.65 -0.85 -9.69
N SER A 59 3.97 -0.98 -9.69
CA SER A 59 4.66 -2.00 -8.88
C SER A 59 4.43 -1.82 -7.38
N ALA A 60 4.49 -0.58 -6.88
CA ALA A 60 4.23 -0.29 -5.47
C ALA A 60 2.78 -0.57 -5.08
N LEU A 61 1.83 -0.27 -5.98
CA LEU A 61 0.42 -0.57 -5.78
C LEU A 61 0.13 -2.07 -5.79
N ASP A 62 0.76 -2.84 -6.67
CA ASP A 62 0.62 -4.30 -6.68
C ASP A 62 1.17 -4.91 -5.36
N GLU A 63 2.33 -4.44 -4.88
CA GLU A 63 2.87 -4.82 -3.57
C GLU A 63 1.88 -4.48 -2.44
N ALA A 64 1.35 -3.25 -2.42
CA ALA A 64 0.38 -2.84 -1.41
C ALA A 64 -0.94 -3.64 -1.48
N ILE A 65 -1.37 -4.06 -2.67
CA ILE A 65 -2.58 -4.88 -2.80
C ILE A 65 -2.33 -6.27 -2.19
N ASP A 66 -1.18 -6.87 -2.46
CA ASP A 66 -0.88 -8.22 -2.00
C ASP A 66 -0.67 -8.30 -0.49
N ASP A 67 0.03 -7.32 0.09
CA ASP A 67 0.13 -7.16 1.54
C ASP A 67 -1.25 -7.05 2.20
N ARG A 68 -2.12 -6.18 1.67
CA ARG A 68 -3.47 -5.99 2.20
C ARG A 68 -4.31 -7.28 2.06
N LYS A 69 -4.17 -8.04 0.97
CA LYS A 69 -4.86 -9.35 0.81
C LYS A 69 -4.41 -10.33 1.88
N ASN A 70 -3.11 -10.39 2.16
CA ASN A 70 -2.58 -11.25 3.21
C ASN A 70 -3.09 -10.81 4.59
N ASN A 71 -3.14 -9.51 4.86
CA ASN A 71 -3.72 -8.97 6.09
C ASN A 71 -5.19 -9.34 6.25
N GLN A 72 -6.02 -9.22 5.19
CA GLN A 72 -7.42 -9.66 5.22
C GLN A 72 -7.56 -11.17 5.49
N LYS A 73 -6.70 -12.01 4.91
CA LYS A 73 -6.73 -13.46 5.17
C LYS A 73 -6.44 -13.78 6.65
N ILE A 74 -5.46 -13.09 7.25
CA ILE A 74 -5.10 -13.29 8.66
C ILE A 74 -6.17 -12.73 9.59
N ALA A 75 -6.67 -11.52 9.29
CA ALA A 75 -7.71 -10.86 10.06
C ALA A 75 -9.03 -11.64 10.04
N GLY A 76 -9.40 -12.18 8.88
CA GLY A 76 -10.69 -12.84 8.68
C GLY A 76 -11.84 -11.92 9.06
N ASN A 77 -12.77 -12.44 9.86
CA ASN A 77 -13.85 -11.68 10.51
C ASN A 77 -13.64 -11.60 12.04
N LYS A 78 -12.42 -11.82 12.53
CA LYS A 78 -12.14 -11.88 13.98
C LYS A 78 -12.28 -10.51 14.66
N ASP A 79 -12.03 -9.44 13.91
CA ASP A 79 -12.19 -8.06 14.35
C ASP A 79 -12.92 -7.26 13.26
N LYS A 80 -14.13 -6.78 13.58
CA LYS A 80 -14.98 -6.06 12.61
C LYS A 80 -14.39 -4.72 12.22
N THR A 81 -13.87 -3.95 13.16
CA THR A 81 -13.29 -2.63 12.92
C THR A 81 -12.10 -2.73 11.98
N LEU A 82 -11.21 -3.69 12.24
CA LEU A 82 -10.06 -3.96 11.41
C LEU A 82 -10.47 -4.45 10.01
N THR A 83 -11.44 -5.36 9.93
CA THR A 83 -11.94 -5.88 8.65
C THR A 83 -12.54 -4.76 7.79
N ASP A 84 -13.37 -3.90 8.37
CA ASP A 84 -13.95 -2.73 7.71
C ASP A 84 -12.84 -1.75 7.26
N GLY A 85 -11.84 -1.55 8.11
CA GLY A 85 -10.67 -0.72 7.82
C GLY A 85 -9.85 -1.24 6.64
N LEU A 86 -9.57 -2.54 6.58
CA LEU A 86 -8.90 -3.18 5.45
C LEU A 86 -9.76 -3.14 4.18
N GLY A 87 -11.09 -3.23 4.31
CA GLY A 87 -12.03 -3.06 3.19
C GLY A 87 -12.01 -1.64 2.60
N LYS A 88 -11.86 -0.60 3.43
CA LYS A 88 -11.66 0.78 2.94
C LYS A 88 -10.38 0.92 2.13
N VAL A 89 -9.28 0.31 2.58
CA VAL A 89 -8.01 0.27 1.84
C VAL A 89 -8.19 -0.44 0.50
N GLU A 90 -8.88 -1.59 0.48
CA GLU A 90 -9.17 -2.31 -0.77
C GLU A 90 -9.93 -1.44 -1.79
N LYS A 91 -10.97 -0.73 -1.35
CA LYS A 91 -11.75 0.16 -2.22
C LYS A 91 -10.88 1.28 -2.80
N ALA A 92 -10.02 1.89 -1.99
CA ALA A 92 -9.09 2.92 -2.44
C ALA A 92 -8.09 2.36 -3.47
N GLN A 93 -7.52 1.17 -3.21
CA GLN A 93 -6.58 0.51 -4.13
C GLN A 93 -7.23 0.11 -5.45
N LYS A 94 -8.50 -0.31 -5.46
CA LYS A 94 -9.23 -0.58 -6.71
C LYS A 94 -9.32 0.67 -7.59
N GLY A 95 -9.74 1.80 -7.01
CA GLY A 95 -9.79 3.07 -7.72
C GLY A 95 -8.41 3.55 -8.18
N ALA A 96 -7.39 3.39 -7.34
CA ALA A 96 -6.00 3.69 -7.73
C ALA A 96 -5.52 2.83 -8.90
N LYS A 97 -5.87 1.55 -8.93
CA LYS A 97 -5.47 0.63 -10.00
C LYS A 97 -6.11 0.98 -11.34
N GLU A 98 -7.36 1.44 -11.32
CA GLU A 98 -8.02 1.97 -12.52
C GLU A 98 -7.37 3.27 -12.99
N ALA A 99 -7.06 4.18 -12.07
CA ALA A 99 -6.38 5.43 -12.41
C ALA A 99 -4.97 5.18 -12.99
N VAL A 100 -4.18 4.26 -12.42
CA VAL A 100 -2.85 3.89 -12.92
C VAL A 100 -2.92 3.29 -14.32
N LYS A 101 -3.92 2.44 -14.61
CA LYS A 101 -4.14 1.90 -15.97
C LYS A 101 -4.47 2.98 -17.01
N GLY A 102 -5.04 4.10 -16.57
CA GLY A 102 -5.38 5.23 -17.43
C GLY A 102 -4.22 6.19 -17.71
N LEU A 103 -3.06 6.00 -17.07
CA LEU A 103 -1.88 6.84 -17.30
C LEU A 103 -1.28 6.57 -18.68
N THR A 104 -0.88 7.63 -19.36
CA THR A 104 -0.46 7.58 -20.78
C THR A 104 1.02 7.89 -20.99
N GLY A 105 1.71 8.37 -19.96
CA GLY A 105 3.05 8.94 -20.04
C GLY A 105 3.07 10.33 -20.70
N ASP A 106 1.93 11.03 -20.76
CA ASP A 106 1.77 12.39 -21.28
C ASP A 106 1.59 13.36 -20.11
N PRO A 107 2.55 14.27 -19.87
CA PRO A 107 2.50 15.21 -18.75
C PRO A 107 1.18 16.00 -18.62
N LYS A 108 0.59 16.42 -19.74
CA LYS A 108 -0.63 17.25 -19.74
C LYS A 108 -1.87 16.43 -19.40
N LYS A 109 -1.93 15.18 -19.87
CA LYS A 109 -3.07 14.28 -19.62
C LYS A 109 -3.01 13.67 -18.23
N ASP A 110 -1.82 13.36 -17.75
CA ASP A 110 -1.65 12.54 -16.55
C ASP A 110 -1.58 13.37 -15.27
N SER A 111 -1.24 14.66 -15.33
CA SER A 111 -1.07 15.53 -14.14
C SER A 111 -2.28 15.51 -13.18
N GLY A 112 -3.51 15.53 -13.71
CA GLY A 112 -4.72 15.48 -12.89
C GLY A 112 -4.91 14.12 -12.20
N SER A 113 -4.56 13.03 -12.89
CA SER A 113 -4.62 11.66 -12.35
C SER A 113 -3.54 11.43 -11.30
N LEU A 114 -2.32 11.94 -11.52
CA LEU A 114 -1.21 11.83 -10.57
C LEU A 114 -1.53 12.53 -9.23
N ASN A 115 -2.08 13.74 -9.25
CA ASN A 115 -2.49 14.43 -8.01
C ASN A 115 -3.57 13.65 -7.24
N LYS A 116 -4.57 13.09 -7.95
CA LYS A 116 -5.60 12.24 -7.33
C LYS A 116 -5.00 10.96 -6.74
N LEU A 117 -4.03 10.35 -7.42
CA LEU A 117 -3.30 9.18 -6.93
C LEU A 117 -2.51 9.51 -5.66
N ASP A 118 -1.77 10.63 -5.64
CA ASP A 118 -1.02 11.07 -4.47
C ASP A 118 -1.93 11.24 -3.24
N GLN A 119 -3.05 11.94 -3.40
CA GLN A 119 -4.04 12.09 -2.33
C GLN A 119 -4.63 10.74 -1.89
N THR A 120 -4.88 9.84 -2.84
CA THR A 120 -5.41 8.50 -2.56
C THR A 120 -4.42 7.68 -1.74
N PHE A 121 -3.14 7.67 -2.11
CA PHE A 121 -2.09 6.95 -1.40
C PHE A 121 -1.82 7.54 -0.01
N LYS A 122 -1.82 8.87 0.13
CA LYS A 122 -1.71 9.54 1.45
C LYS A 122 -2.85 9.15 2.38
N LYS A 123 -4.09 9.14 1.89
CA LYS A 123 -5.26 8.67 2.66
C LYS A 123 -5.17 7.17 2.98
N GLY A 124 -4.82 6.34 2.00
CA GLY A 124 -4.67 4.90 2.18
C GLY A 124 -3.62 4.54 3.24
N LYS A 125 -2.46 5.22 3.21
CA LYS A 125 -1.43 5.10 4.25
C LYS A 125 -1.95 5.48 5.64
N ALA A 126 -2.73 6.57 5.75
CA ALA A 126 -3.33 6.98 7.02
C ALA A 126 -4.34 5.93 7.53
N THR A 127 -5.18 5.37 6.66
CA THR A 127 -6.08 4.27 7.02
C THR A 127 -5.32 3.03 7.47
N ASN A 128 -4.21 2.67 6.81
CA ASN A 128 -3.37 1.57 7.27
C ASN A 128 -2.73 1.83 8.63
N ALA A 129 -2.35 3.07 8.94
CA ALA A 129 -1.87 3.41 10.28
C ALA A 129 -2.96 3.23 11.35
N GLN A 130 -4.22 3.57 11.04
CA GLN A 130 -5.36 3.30 11.93
C GLN A 130 -5.57 1.78 12.13
N ASN A 131 -5.51 1.00 11.05
CA ASN A 131 -5.62 -0.46 11.09
C ASN A 131 -4.49 -1.08 11.92
N LEU A 132 -3.27 -0.52 11.85
CA LEU A 132 -2.13 -1.00 12.63
C LEU A 132 -2.38 -0.82 14.12
N GLU A 133 -2.88 0.34 14.53
CA GLU A 133 -3.22 0.61 15.93
C GLU A 133 -4.37 -0.29 16.41
N GLU A 134 -5.37 -0.52 15.56
CA GLU A 134 -6.46 -1.46 15.85
C GLU A 134 -5.92 -2.89 16.04
N ALA A 135 -5.11 -3.39 15.12
CA ALA A 135 -4.53 -4.73 15.21
C ALA A 135 -3.66 -4.92 16.46
N LYS A 136 -2.90 -3.89 16.87
CA LYS A 136 -2.11 -3.95 18.11
C LYS A 136 -3.00 -4.02 19.35
N LYS A 137 -4.11 -3.27 19.38
CA LYS A 137 -4.96 -3.15 20.56
C LYS A 137 -5.95 -4.30 20.70
N ASN A 138 -6.64 -4.64 19.61
CA ASN A 138 -7.89 -5.39 19.67
C ASN A 138 -7.84 -6.76 18.97
N PHE A 139 -6.80 -7.04 18.17
CA PHE A 139 -6.63 -8.35 17.55
C PHE A 139 -5.94 -9.32 18.50
N HIS A 140 -6.53 -10.52 18.68
CA HIS A 140 -6.08 -11.56 19.61
C HIS A 140 -6.03 -12.94 18.94
#